data_AF-B2W1I6-F1
#
_entry.id   AF-B2W1I6-F1
#
_cell.length_a   1.000
_cell.length_b   1.000
_cell.length_c   1.000
_cell.angle_alpha   90.00
_cell.angle_beta   90.00
_cell.angle_gamma   90.00
#
_symmetry.space_group_name_H-M   'P 1'
#
loop_
_entity.id
_entity.type
_entity.pdbx_description
1 polymer ?
#
loop_
_entity_poly.entity_id
_entity_poly.type
_entity_poly.pdbx_seq_one_letter_code
_entity_poly.pdbx_strand_id
1 'polypeptide(L)'
;MALIDRVPGDLNLYIGGIFTLRRREALEQAKITHVLSVLRTPSDQSLFSPFKHMVVEVDDVDDENLLEHFPATNAFIREGLKGGGGVLVHW
;
A
#
# COMPACT_ATOMS: atom_id res chain seq x y z
N MET A 1 -11.17 -15.51 -8.95
CA MET A 1 -10.57 -14.16 -8.98
C MET A 1 -10.36 -13.73 -7.54
N ALA A 2 -9.12 -13.71 -7.07
CA ALA A 2 -8.84 -13.20 -5.74
C ALA A 2 -8.97 -11.67 -5.80
N LEU A 3 -10.08 -11.15 -5.29
CA LEU A 3 -10.41 -9.73 -5.31
C LEU A 3 -9.53 -9.01 -4.28
N ILE A 4 -8.74 -8.05 -4.75
CA ILE A 4 -8.25 -6.95 -3.93
C ILE A 4 -9.08 -5.72 -4.29
N ASP A 5 -9.33 -4.85 -3.31
CA ASP A 5 -10.26 -3.75 -3.50
C ASP A 5 -9.57 -2.58 -4.21
N ARG A 6 -9.99 -2.33 -5.46
CA ARG A 6 -9.52 -1.19 -6.25
C ARG A 6 -10.30 0.05 -5.87
N VAL A 7 -9.60 1.14 -5.58
CA VAL A 7 -10.21 2.46 -5.38
C VAL A 7 -10.89 2.90 -6.69
N PRO A 8 -12.16 3.37 -6.66
CA PRO A 8 -12.86 3.80 -7.86
C PRO A 8 -12.07 4.84 -8.67
N GLY A 9 -12.02 4.65 -9.99
CA GLY A 9 -11.33 5.54 -10.93
C GLY A 9 -10.35 4.79 -11.85
N ASP A 10 -9.52 5.56 -12.55
CA ASP A 10 -8.64 5.04 -13.60
C ASP A 10 -7.27 4.58 -13.09
N LEU A 11 -6.97 4.79 -11.80
CA LEU A 11 -5.68 4.45 -11.20
C LEU A 11 -5.61 2.99 -10.77
N ASN A 12 -4.40 2.41 -10.80
CA ASN A 12 -4.11 1.11 -10.20
C ASN A 12 -3.84 1.29 -8.70
N LEU A 13 -4.79 1.90 -8.00
CA LEU A 13 -4.71 2.15 -6.56
C LEU A 13 -5.64 1.19 -5.83
N TYR A 14 -5.12 0.54 -4.81
CA TYR A 14 -5.81 -0.50 -4.07
C TYR A 14 -5.71 -0.25 -2.58
N ILE A 15 -6.71 -0.72 -1.85
CA ILE A 15 -6.84 -0.57 -0.40
C ILE A 15 -7.19 -1.92 0.23
N GLY A 16 -6.69 -2.20 1.43
CA GLY A 16 -7.03 -3.41 2.16
C GLY A 16 -6.27 -3.53 3.48
N GLY A 17 -6.48 -4.60 4.25
CA GLY A 17 -5.69 -4.87 5.45
C GLY A 17 -4.42 -5.68 5.17
N ILE A 18 -3.56 -5.86 6.18
CA ILE A 18 -2.28 -6.57 6.09
C ILE A 18 -2.33 -7.97 5.44
N PHE A 19 -3.43 -8.71 5.60
CA PHE A 19 -3.60 -10.03 4.98
C PHE A 19 -3.70 -9.98 3.44
N THR A 20 -3.95 -8.81 2.86
CA THR A 20 -3.93 -8.58 1.40
C THR A 20 -2.56 -8.92 0.82
N LEU A 21 -1.47 -8.70 1.57
CA LEU A 21 -0.10 -9.05 1.17
C LEU A 21 0.11 -10.54 0.91
N ARG A 22 -0.75 -11.41 1.48
CA ARG A 22 -0.70 -12.86 1.25
C ARG A 22 -1.30 -13.27 -0.09
N ARG A 23 -2.05 -12.40 -0.76
CA ARG A 23 -2.73 -12.67 -2.04
C ARG A 23 -1.78 -12.45 -3.22
N ARG A 24 -0.64 -13.14 -3.25
CA ARG A 24 0.46 -12.91 -4.22
C ARG A 24 -0.01 -12.89 -5.68
N GLU A 25 -0.85 -13.83 -6.10
CA GLU A 25 -1.39 -13.87 -7.46
C GLU A 25 -2.25 -12.65 -7.81
N ALA A 26 -3.06 -12.15 -6.86
CA ALA A 26 -3.90 -10.97 -7.07
C ALA A 26 -3.06 -9.69 -7.17
N LEU A 27 -2.02 -9.58 -6.33
CA LEU A 27 -1.08 -8.46 -6.35
C LEU A 27 -0.31 -8.43 -7.68
N GLU A 28 0.09 -9.59 -8.20
CA GLU A 28 0.74 -9.71 -9.50
C GLU A 28 -0.20 -9.32 -10.65
N GLN A 29 -1.44 -9.81 -10.66
CA GLN A 29 -2.45 -9.44 -11.66
C GLN A 29 -2.77 -7.94 -11.65
N ALA A 30 -2.77 -7.32 -10.48
CA ALA A 30 -2.95 -5.89 -10.28
C ALA A 30 -1.67 -5.06 -10.54
N LYS A 31 -0.57 -5.71 -10.92
CA LYS A 31 0.74 -5.09 -11.17
C LYS A 31 1.24 -4.27 -9.98
N ILE A 32 0.98 -4.72 -8.75
CA ILE A 32 1.44 -4.03 -7.55
C ILE A 32 2.97 -4.00 -7.55
N THR A 33 3.53 -2.80 -7.48
CA THR A 33 4.97 -2.55 -7.38
C THR A 33 5.35 -1.85 -6.10
N HIS A 34 4.39 -1.12 -5.51
CA HIS A 34 4.59 -0.31 -4.31
C HIS A 34 3.56 -0.70 -3.24
N VAL A 35 4.02 -0.80 -2.00
CA VAL A 35 3.20 -1.04 -0.81
C VAL A 35 3.42 0.12 0.15
N LEU A 36 2.34 0.76 0.57
CA LEU A 36 2.32 1.75 1.63
C LEU A 36 1.61 1.16 2.85
N SER A 37 2.35 0.97 3.94
CA SER A 37 1.82 0.56 5.23
C SER A 37 1.56 1.79 6.09
N VAL A 38 0.33 1.95 6.57
CA VAL A 38 -0.07 2.97 7.55
C VAL A 38 -0.52 2.24 8.81
N LEU A 39 0.44 1.64 9.48
CA LEU A 39 0.28 0.92 10.74
C LEU A 39 1.65 0.75 11.39
N ARG A 40 1.68 0.59 12.70
CA ARG A 40 2.85 0.07 13.42
C ARG A 40 2.97 -1.44 13.16
N THR A 41 3.82 -1.84 12.19
CA THR A 41 3.96 -3.23 11.73
C THR A 41 5.22 -3.92 12.27
N PRO A 42 5.19 -5.24 12.57
CA PRO A 42 6.41 -6.02 12.83
C PRO A 42 7.33 -6.13 11.60
N SER A 43 8.60 -6.43 11.85
CA SER A 43 9.72 -6.32 10.91
C SER A 43 9.86 -7.43 9.86
N ASP A 44 8.82 -8.21 9.54
CA ASP A 44 8.97 -9.31 8.57
C ASP A 44 9.02 -8.79 7.12
N GLN A 45 10.23 -8.44 6.70
CA GLN A 45 10.53 -7.92 5.37
C GLN A 45 10.20 -8.92 4.24
N SER A 46 10.04 -10.22 4.54
CA SER A 46 9.72 -11.24 3.53
C SER A 46 8.30 -11.07 2.95
N LEU A 47 7.38 -10.50 3.74
CA LEU A 47 6.03 -10.18 3.30
C LEU A 47 6.01 -9.08 2.22
N PHE A 48 6.99 -8.18 2.27
CA PHE A 48 7.02 -7.00 1.41
C PHE A 48 7.90 -7.18 0.17
N SER A 49 8.81 -8.14 0.14
CA SER A 49 9.53 -8.48 -1.10
C SER A 49 8.56 -9.04 -2.15
N PRO A 50 8.63 -8.64 -3.44
CA PRO A 50 9.64 -7.76 -4.06
C PRO A 50 9.22 -6.28 -4.19
N PHE A 51 8.21 -5.83 -3.44
CA PHE A 51 7.65 -4.48 -3.58
C PHE A 51 8.57 -3.41 -3.02
N LYS A 52 8.52 -2.21 -3.61
CA LYS A 52 9.02 -1.01 -2.93
C LYS A 52 8.09 -0.71 -1.76
N HIS A 53 8.63 -0.59 -0.56
CA HIS A 53 7.84 -0.49 0.67
C HIS A 53 8.10 0.82 1.39
N MET A 54 7.03 1.52 1.77
CA MET A 54 7.05 2.68 2.67
C MET A 54 6.18 2.38 3.88
N VAL A 55 6.66 2.74 5.07
CA VAL A 55 5.92 2.61 6.33
C VAL A 55 5.70 3.99 6.91
N VAL A 56 4.47 4.25 7.34
CA VAL A 56 4.09 5.35 8.23
C VAL A 56 3.69 4.69 9.55
N GLU A 57 4.53 4.84 10.57
CA GLU A 57 4.32 4.24 11.89
C GLU A 57 3.35 5.10 12.70
N VAL A 58 2.07 4.74 12.64
CA VAL A 58 0.98 5.37 13.39
C VAL A 58 0.07 4.28 13.96
N ASP A 59 -0.57 4.59 15.08
CA ASP A 59 -1.59 3.73 15.69
C ASP A 59 -3.01 4.15 15.24
N ASP A 60 -4.00 3.25 15.39
CA ASP A 60 -5.41 3.56 15.09
C ASP A 60 -6.07 4.29 16.27
N VAL A 61 -5.64 5.52 16.49
CA VAL A 61 -6.14 6.43 17.54
C VAL A 61 -6.43 7.81 16.95
N ASP A 62 -7.26 8.59 17.63
CA ASP A 62 -7.80 9.85 17.11
C ASP A 62 -6.83 11.04 17.16
N ASP A 63 -5.74 10.92 17.93
CA ASP A 63 -4.73 11.96 18.12
C ASP A 63 -3.45 11.78 17.27
N GLU A 64 -3.42 10.78 16.37
CA GLU A 64 -2.34 10.60 15.40
C GLU A 64 -2.39 11.64 14.28
N ASN A 65 -1.24 12.26 13.98
CA ASN A 65 -1.16 13.34 12.99
C ASN A 65 -0.92 12.81 11.57
N LEU A 66 -1.95 12.26 10.92
CA LEU A 66 -1.81 11.76 9.54
C LEU A 66 -1.45 12.86 8.51
N LEU A 67 -1.82 14.11 8.78
CA LEU A 67 -1.66 15.22 7.83
C LEU A 67 -0.19 15.50 7.51
N GLU A 68 0.73 15.32 8.47
CA GLU A 68 2.15 15.56 8.22
C GLU A 68 2.76 14.57 7.22
N HIS A 69 2.16 13.38 7.09
CA HIS A 69 2.64 12.33 6.22
C HIS A 69 2.11 12.45 4.78
N PHE A 70 1.11 13.28 4.53
CA PHE A 70 0.48 13.42 3.20
C PHE A 70 1.45 13.79 2.08
N PRO A 71 2.39 14.74 2.25
CA PRO A 71 3.34 15.07 1.19
C PRO A 71 4.18 13.86 0.75
N ALA A 72 4.70 13.10 1.71
CA ALA A 72 5.56 11.94 1.45
C ALA A 72 4.77 10.76 0.88
N THR A 73 3.64 10.41 1.49
CA THR A 73 2.77 9.30 1.03
C THR A 73 2.21 9.58 -0.37
N ASN A 74 1.77 10.80 -0.66
CA ASN A 74 1.32 11.17 -1.99
C ASN A 74 2.44 11.11 -3.04
N ALA A 75 3.68 11.47 -2.67
CA ALA A 75 4.82 11.34 -3.56
C ALA A 75 5.13 9.86 -3.86
N PHE A 76 5.09 9.00 -2.86
CA PHE A 76 5.28 7.56 -2.99
C PHE A 76 4.18 6.91 -3.86
N ILE A 77 2.91 7.24 -3.61
CA ILE A 77 1.79 6.76 -4.43
C ILE A 77 1.96 7.21 -5.89
N ARG A 78 2.28 8.49 -6.12
CA ARG A 78 2.53 9.00 -7.49
C ARG A 78 3.69 8.28 -8.16
N GLU A 79 4.74 7.93 -7.43
CA GLU A 79 5.85 7.15 -7.97
C GLU A 79 5.39 5.76 -8.42
N GLY A 80 4.68 5.03 -7.56
CA GLY A 80 4.25 3.66 -7.87
C GLY A 80 3.20 3.53 -8.97
N LEU A 81 2.45 4.61 -9.23
CA LEU A 81 1.50 4.68 -10.34
C LEU A 81 2.18 5.00 -11.70
N LYS A 82 3.43 5.49 -11.71
CA LYS A 82 4.14 5.77 -12.98
C LYS A 82 4.36 4.49 -13.77
N GLY A 83 4.31 4.61 -15.10
CA GLY A 83 4.57 3.46 -16.00
C GLY A 83 3.53 2.34 -15.92
N GLY A 84 2.36 2.59 -15.31
CA GLY A 84 1.28 1.61 -15.19
C GLY A 84 1.41 0.64 -14.01
N GLY A 85 2.32 0.93 -13.06
CA GLY A 85 2.43 0.19 -11.82
C GLY A 85 1.21 0.39 -10.91
N GLY A 86 1.01 -0.56 -9.99
CA GLY A 86 -0.02 -0.53 -8.97
C GLY A 86 0.52 -0.24 -7.58
N VAL A 87 -0.31 0.40 -6.76
CA VAL A 87 -0.02 0.73 -5.35
C VAL A 87 -1.07 0.10 -4.45
N LEU A 88 -0.62 -0.63 -3.43
CA LEU A 88 -1.46 -1.08 -2.33
C LEU A 88 -1.21 -0.19 -1.11
N VAL A 89 -2.26 0.46 -0.61
CA VAL A 89 -2.27 1.10 0.70
C VAL A 89 -2.94 0.16 1.69
N HIS A 90 -2.31 -0.12 2.82
CA HIS A 90 -2.90 -0.97 3.84
C HIS A 90 -2.63 -0.48 5.27
N TRP A 91 -3.47 -0.97 6.18
CA TRP A 91 -3.32 -0.90 7.63
C TRP A 91 -3.25 -2.32 8.23
#